data_AF-A0A7S0IU88-F1
#
_entry.id   AF-A0A7S0IU88-F1
#
_cell.length_a   1.000
_cell.length_b   1.000
_cell.length_c   1.000
_cell.angle_alpha   90.00
_cell.angle_beta   90.00
_cell.angle_gamma   90.00
#
_symmetry.space_group_name_H-M   'P 1'
#
loop_
_entity.id
_entity.type
_entity.pdbx_description
1 polymer ?
#
loop_
_entity_poly.entity_id
_entity_poly.type
_entity_poly.pdbx_seq_one_letter_code
_entity_poly.pdbx_strand_id
1 'polypeptide(L)'
;MRHTHFGWDGRIDGVRYVQAALATPHERARRPASLAVGDFYPGTGSLAPICVFEASRGLPAPWRAAWSDHYARAPRAPSDTRPAPWVVEHWRRRAPARVSGTGGEDDPGEGDSGPWTGLGATRARTSTSAQVLTPRRRRS
;
A
#
# COMPACT_ATOMS: atom_id res chain seq x y z
N MET A 1 18.11 -9.10 5.14
CA MET A 1 17.85 -8.81 3.72
C MET A 1 16.48 -8.16 3.62
N ARG A 2 16.32 -6.94 3.09
CA ARG A 2 14.99 -6.43 2.69
C ARG A 2 15.07 -5.89 1.26
N HIS A 3 14.35 -6.56 0.37
CA HIS A 3 14.15 -6.16 -1.02
C HIS A 3 12.74 -5.60 -1.24
N THR A 4 11.79 -5.90 -0.34
CA THR A 4 10.38 -5.54 -0.49
C THR A 4 10.06 -4.24 0.25
N HIS A 5 9.66 -3.21 -0.50
CA HIS A 5 9.30 -1.88 0.02
C HIS A 5 7.84 -1.86 0.49
N PHE A 6 7.48 -2.72 1.46
CA PHE A 6 6.19 -2.67 2.14
C PHE A 6 6.27 -2.95 3.64
N GLY A 7 5.34 -2.36 4.40
CA GLY A 7 5.20 -2.53 5.85
C GLY A 7 4.37 -3.77 6.20
N TRP A 8 4.78 -4.50 7.24
CA TRP A 8 4.07 -5.65 7.77
C TRP A 8 4.30 -5.80 9.27
N ASP A 9 3.27 -6.14 10.02
CA ASP A 9 3.37 -6.63 11.39
C ASP A 9 2.25 -7.63 11.65
N GLY A 10 2.60 -8.89 11.92
CA GLY A 10 1.63 -9.97 12.08
C GLY A 10 2.22 -11.18 12.78
N ARG A 11 1.34 -12.09 13.22
CA ARG A 11 1.73 -13.37 13.83
C ARG A 11 1.38 -14.52 12.90
N ILE A 12 2.33 -15.45 12.74
CA ILE A 12 2.16 -16.70 12.01
C ILE A 12 2.68 -17.79 12.94
N ASP A 13 1.85 -18.78 13.27
CA ASP A 13 2.19 -19.91 14.13
C ASP A 13 2.83 -19.50 15.47
N GLY A 14 2.29 -18.46 16.09
CA GLY A 14 2.77 -17.92 17.38
C GLY A 14 4.03 -17.04 17.28
N VAL A 15 4.68 -16.97 16.13
CA VAL A 15 5.86 -16.12 15.89
C VAL A 15 5.43 -14.78 15.31
N ARG A 16 5.93 -13.67 15.88
CA ARG A 16 5.67 -12.32 15.36
C ARG A 16 6.72 -11.94 14.31
N TYR A 17 6.25 -11.54 13.14
CA TYR A 17 7.07 -11.01 12.05
C TYR A 17 6.82 -9.52 11.90
N VAL A 18 7.87 -8.72 12.03
CA VAL A 18 7.81 -7.26 11.85
C VAL A 18 8.69 -6.85 10.66
N GLN A 19 8.08 -6.16 9.71
CA GLN A 19 8.73 -5.53 8.56
C GLN A 19 8.50 -4.02 8.57
N ALA A 20 9.44 -3.29 9.16
CA ALA A 20 9.54 -1.84 8.99
C ALA A 20 10.20 -1.51 7.65
N ALA A 21 9.43 -1.14 6.63
CA ALA A 21 9.99 -0.87 5.31
C ALA A 21 11.11 0.19 5.39
N LEU A 22 12.28 -0.16 4.86
CA LEU A 22 13.31 0.83 4.56
C LEU A 22 12.91 1.50 3.26
N ALA A 23 12.86 2.83 3.29
CA ALA A 23 12.49 3.65 2.16
C ALA A 23 13.18 4.99 2.32
N THR A 24 13.59 5.56 1.18
CA THR A 24 14.10 6.93 1.14
C THR A 24 13.01 7.92 1.61
N PRO A 25 13.38 9.12 2.10
CA PRO A 25 12.40 10.12 2.49
C PRO A 25 11.36 10.41 1.41
N HIS A 26 11.78 10.43 0.15
CA HIS A 26 10.91 10.64 -1.00
C HIS A 26 9.91 9.51 -1.23
N GLU A 27 10.37 8.26 -1.15
CA GLU A 27 9.47 7.10 -1.23
C GLU A 27 8.50 7.06 -0.06
N ARG A 28 8.96 7.40 1.15
CA ARG A 28 8.10 7.53 2.33
C ARG A 28 6.98 8.49 2.02
N ALA A 29 7.28 9.73 1.64
CA ALA A 29 6.29 10.76 1.32
C ALA A 29 5.27 10.36 0.23
N ARG A 30 5.71 9.58 -0.78
CA ARG A 30 4.85 9.19 -1.91
C ARG A 30 4.03 7.93 -1.66
N ARG A 31 4.43 7.07 -0.72
CA ARG A 31 3.84 5.73 -0.56
C ARG A 31 3.46 5.41 0.90
N PRO A 32 2.64 6.25 1.56
CA PRO A 32 2.20 5.99 2.93
C PRO A 32 1.54 4.63 3.09
N ALA A 33 0.57 4.36 2.22
CA ALA A 33 -0.25 3.17 2.35
C ALA A 33 0.54 1.86 2.26
N SER A 34 1.59 1.79 1.42
CA SER A 34 2.41 0.56 1.36
C SER A 34 3.47 0.48 2.45
N LEU A 35 3.99 1.61 2.95
CA LEU A 35 5.18 1.64 3.79
C LEU A 35 4.88 1.73 5.30
N ALA A 36 3.72 2.27 5.67
CA ALA A 36 3.38 2.54 7.06
C ALA A 36 3.14 1.25 7.86
N VAL A 37 3.65 1.25 9.10
CA VAL A 37 3.35 0.28 10.15
C VAL A 37 2.99 1.10 11.39
N GLY A 38 1.76 0.99 11.86
CA GLY A 38 1.17 1.85 12.88
C GLY A 38 1.15 3.31 12.45
N ASP A 39 1.29 4.20 13.43
CA ASP A 39 1.30 5.65 13.23
C ASP A 39 2.68 6.19 12.81
N PHE A 40 3.57 5.30 12.37
CA PHE A 40 4.96 5.59 12.02
C PHE A 40 5.07 6.25 10.63
N TYR A 41 4.47 7.42 10.49
CA TYR A 41 4.46 8.17 9.24
C TYR A 41 4.60 9.68 9.49
N PRO A 42 5.37 10.42 8.66
CA PRO A 42 5.49 11.86 8.82
C PRO A 42 4.13 12.56 8.67
N GLY A 43 3.72 13.32 9.69
CA GLY A 43 2.44 14.04 9.76
C GLY A 43 1.67 13.87 11.07
N THR A 44 2.04 12.90 11.91
CA THR A 44 1.38 12.60 13.21
C THR A 44 2.17 13.09 14.43
N GLY A 45 3.26 13.84 14.22
CA GLY A 45 4.02 14.50 15.28
C GLY A 45 5.01 13.63 16.06
N SER A 46 5.07 12.31 15.82
CA SER A 46 6.02 11.43 16.51
C SER A 46 6.56 10.34 15.58
N LEU A 47 7.84 10.45 15.19
CA LEU A 47 8.61 9.33 14.62
C LEU A 47 9.18 8.48 15.76
N ALA A 48 8.31 7.94 16.62
CA ALA A 48 8.74 7.14 17.77
C ALA A 48 9.05 5.71 17.34
N PRO A 49 10.24 5.15 17.67
CA PRO A 49 10.63 3.77 17.37
C PRO A 49 9.53 2.73 17.63
N ILE A 50 9.43 1.71 16.77
CA ILE A 50 8.47 0.61 16.95
C ILE A 50 8.92 -0.21 18.16
N CYS A 51 8.08 -0.30 19.18
CA CYS A 51 8.29 -1.23 20.28
C CYS A 51 8.00 -2.67 19.81
N VAL A 52 9.04 -3.51 19.79
CA VAL A 52 8.92 -4.94 19.44
C VAL A 52 8.82 -5.85 20.66
N PHE A 53 9.35 -5.41 21.80
CA PHE A 53 9.36 -6.15 23.06
C PHE A 53 9.49 -5.18 24.24
N GLU A 54 8.72 -5.43 25.29
CA GLU A 54 8.75 -4.69 26.55
C GLU A 54 9.00 -5.68 27.70
N ALA A 55 10.03 -5.45 28.52
CA ALA A 55 10.44 -6.44 29.53
C ALA A 55 9.33 -6.80 30.54
N SER A 56 8.48 -5.84 30.88
CA SER A 56 7.37 -6.02 31.83
C SER A 56 6.11 -6.63 31.21
N ARG A 57 5.93 -6.51 29.88
CA ARG A 57 4.68 -6.86 29.18
C ARG A 57 4.85 -7.87 28.04
N GLY A 58 6.09 -8.25 27.73
CA GLY A 58 6.43 -9.13 26.63
C GLY A 58 6.24 -8.49 25.25
N LEU A 59 5.73 -9.27 24.29
CA LEU A 59 5.47 -8.80 22.93
C LEU A 59 4.19 -7.95 22.88
N PRO A 60 4.26 -6.66 22.52
CA PRO A 60 3.05 -5.86 22.35
C PRO A 60 2.18 -6.39 21.21
N ALA A 61 0.94 -5.88 21.11
CA ALA A 61 0.06 -6.19 20.00
C ALA A 61 0.72 -5.80 18.65
N PRO A 62 0.43 -6.54 17.55
CA PRO A 62 0.86 -6.15 16.21
C PRO A 62 0.34 -4.75 15.85
N TRP A 63 1.20 -3.94 15.26
CA TRP A 63 0.83 -2.66 14.68
C TRP A 63 0.02 -2.87 13.40
N ARG A 64 -0.89 -1.94 13.10
CA ARG A 64 -1.64 -1.99 11.84
C ARG A 64 -0.71 -1.72 10.67
N ALA A 65 -0.81 -2.51 9.61
CA ALA A 65 -0.12 -2.24 8.35
C ALA A 65 -1.05 -2.66 7.23
N ALA A 66 -1.06 -1.91 6.13
CA ALA A 66 -2.08 -2.10 5.10
C ALA A 66 -2.03 -3.50 4.47
N TRP A 67 -0.82 -4.06 4.32
CA TRP A 67 -0.62 -5.44 3.90
C TRP A 67 -1.00 -6.46 4.97
N SER A 68 -0.67 -6.20 6.25
CA SER A 68 -1.08 -7.08 7.37
C SER A 68 -2.59 -7.18 7.47
N ASP A 69 -3.28 -6.05 7.39
CA ASP A 69 -4.75 -5.99 7.42
C ASP A 69 -5.35 -6.76 6.23
N HIS A 70 -4.75 -6.63 5.04
CA HIS A 70 -5.21 -7.36 3.85
C HIS A 70 -5.07 -8.88 4.02
N TYR A 71 -3.89 -9.38 4.38
CA TYR A 71 -3.68 -10.82 4.51
C TYR A 71 -4.35 -11.43 5.76
N ALA A 72 -4.75 -10.61 6.74
CA ALA A 72 -5.63 -11.06 7.81
C ALA A 72 -7.05 -11.39 7.30
N ARG A 73 -7.52 -10.74 6.23
CA ARG A 73 -8.82 -11.00 5.59
C ARG A 73 -8.74 -11.96 4.42
N ALA A 74 -7.63 -11.90 3.67
CA ALA A 74 -7.35 -12.72 2.51
C ALA A 74 -6.03 -13.49 2.73
N PRO A 75 -6.05 -14.59 3.52
CA PRO A 75 -4.87 -15.40 3.73
C PRO A 75 -4.27 -15.86 2.40
N ARG A 76 -2.94 -15.91 2.33
CA ARG A 76 -2.26 -16.34 1.11
C ARG A 76 -2.55 -17.82 0.86
N ALA A 77 -2.94 -18.16 -0.36
CA ALA A 77 -2.94 -19.53 -0.87
C ALA A 77 -1.70 -19.71 -1.77
N PRO A 78 -0.62 -20.37 -1.33
CA PRO A 78 0.62 -20.47 -2.11
C PRO A 78 0.47 -21.18 -3.45
N SER A 79 -0.52 -22.07 -3.56
CA SER A 79 -0.88 -22.76 -4.80
C SER A 79 -1.63 -21.88 -5.79
N ASP A 80 -2.20 -20.75 -5.35
CA ASP A 80 -2.82 -19.78 -6.25
C ASP A 80 -1.75 -18.88 -6.86
N THR A 81 -1.42 -19.14 -8.12
CA THR A 81 -0.44 -18.37 -8.89
C THR A 81 -1.10 -17.34 -9.80
N ARG A 82 -2.42 -17.14 -9.70
CA ARG A 82 -3.13 -16.15 -10.52
C ARG A 82 -2.70 -14.73 -10.11
N PRO A 83 -2.55 -13.80 -11.06
CA PRO A 83 -2.34 -12.40 -10.72
C PRO A 83 -3.54 -11.85 -9.94
N ALA A 84 -3.25 -11.07 -8.89
CA ALA A 84 -4.30 -10.43 -8.11
C ALA A 84 -5.19 -9.51 -9.00
N PRO A 85 -6.51 -9.41 -8.76
CA PRO A 85 -7.42 -8.65 -9.61
C PRO A 85 -6.99 -7.20 -9.84
N TRP A 86 -6.53 -6.50 -8.80
CA TRP A 86 -6.05 -5.12 -8.91
C TRP A 86 -4.76 -4.97 -9.75
N VAL A 87 -3.95 -6.03 -9.84
CA VAL A 87 -2.77 -6.06 -10.71
C VAL A 87 -3.19 -6.21 -12.17
N VAL A 88 -4.16 -7.09 -12.45
CA VAL A 88 -4.76 -7.24 -13.79
C VAL A 88 -5.37 -5.92 -14.23
N GLU A 89 -6.18 -5.29 -13.38
CA GLU A 89 -6.82 -4.00 -13.67
C GLU A 89 -5.81 -2.87 -13.90
N HIS A 90 -4.71 -2.84 -13.12
CA HIS A 90 -3.61 -1.90 -13.35
C HIS A 90 -3.01 -2.03 -14.76
N TRP A 91 -2.72 -3.26 -15.20
CA TRP A 91 -2.13 -3.50 -16.51
C TRP A 91 -3.12 -3.33 -17.66
N ARG A 92 -4.40 -3.66 -17.46
CA ARG A 92 -5.46 -3.33 -18.44
C ARG A 92 -5.49 -1.84 -18.76
N ARG A 93 -5.34 -0.99 -17.74
CA ARG A 93 -5.27 0.48 -17.92
C ARG A 93 -3.96 0.97 -18.55
N ARG A 94 -2.83 0.36 -18.21
CA ARG A 94 -1.50 0.93 -18.52
C ARG A 94 -0.83 0.32 -19.75
N ALA A 95 -1.13 -0.92 -20.07
CA ALA A 95 -0.57 -1.67 -21.19
C ALA A 95 -1.50 -2.84 -21.57
N PRO A 96 -2.69 -2.56 -22.14
CA PRO A 96 -3.72 -3.57 -22.40
C PRO A 96 -3.21 -4.75 -23.25
N ALA A 97 -2.28 -4.50 -24.18
CA ALA A 97 -1.65 -5.53 -25.01
C ALA A 97 -0.91 -6.64 -24.21
N ARG A 98 -0.56 -6.39 -22.94
CA ARG A 98 0.12 -7.36 -22.06
C ARG A 98 -0.85 -8.29 -21.32
N VAL A 99 -2.15 -8.02 -21.37
CA VAL A 99 -3.19 -8.75 -20.61
C VAL A 99 -3.97 -9.73 -21.49
N SER A 100 -3.89 -9.57 -22.81
CA SER A 100 -4.51 -10.46 -23.80
C SER A 100 -3.61 -11.65 -24.11
N GLY A 101 -3.72 -12.69 -23.28
CA GLY A 101 -3.12 -14.00 -23.48
C GLY A 101 -3.66 -15.02 -22.48
N THR A 102 -4.15 -16.15 -22.98
CA THR A 102 -4.77 -17.31 -22.29
C THR A 102 -6.19 -17.14 -21.76
N GLY A 103 -7.13 -17.77 -22.46
CA GLY A 103 -8.49 -18.02 -22.00
C GLY A 103 -8.50 -19.10 -20.93
N GLY A 104 -8.82 -18.69 -19.71
CA GLY A 104 -9.30 -19.56 -18.63
C GLY A 104 -10.45 -18.81 -17.98
N GLU A 105 -11.53 -19.54 -17.66
CA GLU A 105 -12.77 -19.00 -17.10
C GLU A 105 -12.53 -17.86 -16.09
N ASP A 106 -13.07 -16.69 -16.44
CA ASP A 106 -13.15 -15.52 -15.55
C ASP A 106 -14.12 -15.85 -14.41
N ASP A 107 -13.64 -16.52 -13.37
CA ASP A 107 -14.29 -16.47 -12.07
C ASP A 107 -14.09 -15.06 -11.52
N PRO A 108 -15.16 -14.25 -11.36
CA PRO A 108 -15.04 -12.90 -10.84
C PRO A 108 -14.78 -13.01 -9.35
N GLY A 109 -13.51 -13.24 -9.00
CA GLY A 109 -13.05 -13.22 -7.62
C GLY A 109 -13.58 -11.96 -6.94
N GLU A 110 -14.34 -12.18 -5.87
CA GLU A 110 -14.94 -11.18 -4.99
C GLU A 110 -14.02 -9.96 -4.86
N GLY A 111 -14.57 -8.75 -5.05
CA GLY A 111 -13.88 -7.48 -5.36
C GLY A 111 -12.77 -7.02 -4.41
N ASP A 112 -11.67 -7.79 -4.37
CA ASP A 112 -10.50 -7.51 -3.57
C ASP A 112 -9.77 -6.30 -4.16
N SER A 113 -9.90 -5.18 -3.45
CA SER A 113 -9.27 -3.91 -3.82
C SER A 113 -7.79 -3.84 -3.40
N GLY A 114 -7.27 -4.93 -2.84
CA GLY A 114 -5.90 -5.04 -2.35
C GLY A 114 -5.67 -4.30 -1.04
N PRO A 115 -4.40 -4.09 -0.65
CA PRO A 115 -4.01 -3.60 0.67
C PRO A 115 -4.16 -2.08 0.84
N TRP A 116 -4.69 -1.36 -0.14
CA TRP A 116 -4.65 0.11 -0.12
C TRP A 116 -5.70 0.73 0.82
N THR A 117 -6.59 -0.07 1.38
CA THR A 117 -7.63 0.37 2.31
C THR A 117 -7.06 0.43 3.73
N GLY A 118 -6.86 1.62 4.29
CA GLY A 118 -6.88 1.75 5.76
C GLY A 118 -5.73 2.45 6.47
N LEU A 119 -4.69 2.95 5.79
CA LEU A 119 -3.68 3.84 6.38
C LEU A 119 -3.18 4.82 5.29
N GLY A 120 -3.47 6.12 5.43
CA GLY A 120 -2.98 7.16 4.49
C GLY A 120 -3.54 7.11 3.06
N ALA A 121 -4.71 6.49 2.83
CA ALA A 121 -5.31 6.28 1.52
C ALA A 121 -6.05 7.51 0.95
N THR A 122 -5.63 8.74 1.27
CA THR A 122 -6.15 9.93 0.60
C THR A 122 -5.36 10.13 -0.70
N ARG A 123 -5.82 9.51 -1.78
CA ARG A 123 -5.45 10.00 -3.13
C ARG A 123 -6.09 11.37 -3.29
N ALA A 124 -5.31 12.43 -3.12
CA ALA A 124 -5.68 13.74 -3.64
C ALA A 124 -5.83 13.61 -5.17
N ARG A 125 -7.08 13.61 -5.66
CA ARG A 125 -7.35 13.88 -7.07
C ARG A 125 -6.98 15.34 -7.32
N THR A 126 -5.77 15.60 -7.78
CA THR A 126 -5.48 16.87 -8.45
C THR A 126 -6.17 16.83 -9.80
N SER A 127 -7.41 17.33 -9.82
CA SER A 127 -8.06 17.76 -11.06
C SER A 127 -7.36 19.04 -11.48
N THR A 128 -6.37 18.94 -12.37
CA THR A 128 -5.75 20.10 -13.01
C THR A 128 -6.78 20.70 -13.96
N SER A 129 -7.62 21.62 -13.46
CA SER A 129 -8.31 22.58 -14.30
C SER A 129 -7.30 23.67 -14.65
N ALA A 130 -6.65 23.53 -15.80
CA ALA A 130 -5.85 24.60 -16.39
C ALA A 130 -6.79 25.75 -16.80
N GLN A 131 -6.89 26.77 -15.95
CA GLN A 131 -7.43 28.07 -16.35
C GLN A 131 -6.33 28.78 -17.14
N VAL A 132 -6.53 28.85 -18.44
CA VAL A 132 -5.71 29.60 -19.40
C VAL A 132 -5.81 31.09 -19.03
N LEU A 133 -4.73 31.67 -18.51
CA LEU A 133 -4.62 33.10 -18.27
C LEU A 133 -4.14 33.77 -19.56
N THR A 134 -5.07 34.34 -20.34
CA THR A 134 -4.76 35.11 -21.54
C THR A 134 -4.21 36.50 -21.14
N PRO A 135 -3.07 36.97 -21.70
CA PRO A 135 -2.55 38.30 -21.38
C PRO A 135 -3.26 39.36 -22.23
N ARG A 136 -4.01 40.26 -21.61
CA ARG A 136 -4.60 41.41 -22.29
C ARG A 136 -3.57 42.56 -22.35
N ARG A 137 -2.85 42.66 -23.48
CA ARG A 137 -2.11 43.86 -23.87
C ARG A 137 -3.06 44.90 -24.48
N ARG A 138 -2.95 46.16 -24.03
CA ARG A 138 -2.73 47.41 -24.80
C ARG A 138 -3.26 48.61 -24.00
N ARG A 139 -2.37 49.60 -23.76
CA ARG A 139 -2.36 50.97 -24.33
C ARG A 139 -3.61 51.78 -23.90
N SER A 140 -3.47 52.94 -23.27
CA SER A 140 -2.69 54.12 -23.70
C SER A 140 -2.28 54.95 -22.49
#